data_AF-A0A3B3HPF1-F1
#
_entry.id   AF-A0A3B3HPF1-F1
#
_cell.length_a   1.000
_cell.length_b   1.000
_cell.length_c   1.000
_cell.angle_alpha   90.00
_cell.angle_beta   90.00
_cell.angle_gamma   90.00
#
_symmetry.space_group_name_H-M   'P 1'
#
loop_
_entity.id
_entity.type
_entity.pdbx_description
1 polymer ?
#
loop_
_entity_poly.entity_id
_entity_poly.type
_entity_poly.pdbx_seq_one_letter_code
_entity_poly.pdbx_strand_id
1 'polypeptide(L)'
;QNGRLLMRRVNVPELDERFADLAQTFNDHQEGYETMVERIRNLQKGYDCTRCDHMSLAECVGKIMQEWIKGYDFSLSVVPVSLESETEEEPLPPGLQHTQNEVRYISDGAKATISKSTTLQELTSWLLRSQSTMIEQVHEAAENYQEQGRLKENLKENMIEVRRAQRLIQEYKQRAGEVLT
;
A
#
# COMPACT_ATOMS: atom_id res chain seq x y z
N GLN A 1 14.40 -2.80 -11.54
CA GLN A 1 14.05 -1.45 -11.04
C GLN A 1 13.25 -1.64 -9.77
N ASN A 2 13.59 -0.96 -8.68
CA ASN A 2 13.09 -1.21 -7.32
C ASN A 2 11.64 -0.73 -7.05
N GLY A 3 10.80 -0.60 -8.09
CA GLY A 3 9.41 -0.17 -7.96
C GLY A 3 9.18 1.29 -7.55
N ARG A 4 10.12 1.92 -6.82
CA ARG A 4 10.00 3.27 -6.28
C ARG A 4 9.79 4.33 -7.35
N LEU A 5 9.05 5.35 -6.97
CA LEU A 5 8.75 6.52 -7.77
C LEU A 5 9.82 7.59 -7.54
N LEU A 6 10.46 8.02 -8.63
CA LEU A 6 11.47 9.08 -8.62
C LEU A 6 11.08 10.13 -9.66
N MET A 7 10.92 11.37 -9.21
CA MET A 7 10.53 12.48 -10.06
C MET A 7 11.72 13.38 -10.37
N ARG A 8 11.83 13.77 -11.63
CA ARG A 8 12.85 14.70 -12.10
C ARG A 8 12.36 16.13 -11.94
N ARG A 9 13.28 17.06 -11.68
CA ARG A 9 12.93 18.48 -11.57
C ARG A 9 12.58 19.08 -12.93
N VAL A 10 11.52 19.86 -12.94
CA VAL A 10 11.04 20.64 -14.10
C VAL A 10 11.21 22.15 -13.89
N ASN A 11 11.86 22.57 -12.80
CA ASN A 11 12.21 23.97 -12.49
C ASN A 11 11.00 24.91 -12.37
N VAL A 12 9.82 24.35 -12.10
CA VAL A 12 8.64 25.11 -11.69
C VAL A 12 8.39 24.74 -10.24
N PRO A 13 8.64 25.64 -9.25
CA PRO A 13 8.66 25.28 -7.84
C PRO A 13 7.41 24.54 -7.35
N GLU A 14 6.23 25.02 -7.75
CA GLU A 14 4.96 24.38 -7.41
C GLU A 14 4.85 22.96 -7.99
N LEU A 15 5.26 22.74 -9.23
CA LEU A 15 5.22 21.40 -9.85
C LEU A 15 6.25 20.46 -9.22
N ASP A 16 7.45 20.96 -8.93
CA ASP A 16 8.50 20.19 -8.29
C ASP A 16 8.07 19.73 -6.88
N GLU A 17 7.37 20.58 -6.13
CA GLU A 17 6.77 20.22 -4.84
C GLU A 17 5.69 19.15 -5.01
N ARG A 18 4.74 19.32 -5.95
CA ARG A 18 3.68 18.33 -6.20
C ARG A 18 4.22 16.98 -6.65
N PHE A 19 5.27 16.97 -7.47
CA PHE A 19 5.94 15.75 -7.88
C PHE A 19 6.68 15.09 -6.71
N ALA A 20 7.34 15.87 -5.84
CA ALA A 20 7.98 15.36 -4.64
C ALA A 20 6.96 14.74 -3.67
N ASP A 21 5.84 15.44 -3.42
CA ASP A 21 4.73 14.95 -2.58
C ASP A 21 4.17 13.64 -3.10
N LEU A 22 3.93 13.54 -4.42
CA LEU A 22 3.48 12.30 -5.05
C LEU A 22 4.51 11.18 -4.86
N ALA A 23 5.79 11.46 -5.13
CA ALA A 23 6.86 10.47 -4.98
C ALA A 23 6.96 9.94 -3.55
N GLN A 24 6.96 10.83 -2.57
CA GLN A 24 7.05 10.46 -1.15
C GLN A 24 5.83 9.64 -0.74
N THR A 25 4.63 10.16 -0.98
CA THR A 25 3.39 9.50 -0.56
C THR A 25 3.19 8.16 -1.25
N PHE A 26 3.56 8.04 -2.54
CA PHE A 26 3.49 6.78 -3.27
C PHE A 26 4.49 5.76 -2.73
N ASN A 27 5.73 6.17 -2.43
CA ASN A 27 6.74 5.27 -1.91
C ASN A 27 6.35 4.73 -0.52
N ASP A 28 5.82 5.57 0.36
CA ASP A 28 5.32 5.15 1.67
C ASP A 28 4.09 4.22 1.55
N HIS A 29 3.25 4.45 0.53
CA HIS A 29 2.12 3.58 0.21
C HIS A 29 2.59 2.20 -0.31
N GLN A 30 3.60 2.19 -1.19
CA GLN A 30 4.20 0.95 -1.71
C GLN A 30 4.85 0.13 -0.59
N GLU A 31 5.62 0.76 0.30
CA GLU A 31 6.27 0.07 1.42
C GLU A 31 5.24 -0.57 2.38
N GLY A 32 4.17 0.17 2.70
CA GLY A 32 3.08 -0.37 3.50
C GLY A 32 2.39 -1.57 2.84
N TYR A 33 2.15 -1.48 1.54
CA TYR A 33 1.57 -2.58 0.76
C TYR A 33 2.50 -3.80 0.71
N GLU A 34 3.79 -3.61 0.45
CA GLU A 34 4.79 -4.69 0.42
C GLU A 34 4.89 -5.40 1.77
N THR A 35 4.90 -4.64 2.88
CA THR A 35 4.89 -5.17 4.24
C THR A 35 3.65 -6.03 4.51
N MET A 36 2.47 -5.57 4.08
CA MET A 36 1.22 -6.35 4.20
C MET A 36 1.33 -7.67 3.42
N VAL A 37 1.80 -7.63 2.18
CA VAL A 37 1.97 -8.82 1.34
C VAL A 37 2.98 -9.80 1.94
N GLU A 38 4.07 -9.31 2.53
CA GLU A 38 5.05 -10.14 3.22
C GLU A 38 4.44 -10.85 4.44
N ARG A 39 3.66 -10.14 5.26
CA ARG A 39 2.97 -10.72 6.42
C ARG A 39 1.98 -11.80 6.01
N ILE A 40 1.21 -11.58 4.94
CA ILE A 40 0.31 -12.60 4.36
C ILE A 40 1.09 -13.86 4.00
N ARG A 41 2.21 -13.72 3.29
CA ARG A 41 3.06 -14.86 2.89
C ARG A 41 3.64 -15.59 4.10
N ASN A 42 4.06 -14.86 5.13
CA ASN A 42 4.62 -15.46 6.34
C ASN A 42 3.56 -16.25 7.11
N LEU A 43 2.35 -15.70 7.25
CA LEU A 43 1.21 -16.39 7.85
C LEU A 43 0.87 -17.67 7.07
N GLN A 44 0.78 -17.58 5.75
CA GLN A 44 0.48 -18.74 4.90
C GLN A 44 1.55 -19.84 4.99
N LYS A 45 2.84 -19.47 5.08
CA LYS A 45 3.93 -20.43 5.27
C LYS A 45 3.88 -21.10 6.64
N GLY A 46 3.59 -20.33 7.70
CA GLY A 46 3.52 -20.84 9.07
C GLY A 46 2.47 -21.94 9.27
N TYR A 47 1.41 -21.92 8.46
CA TYR A 47 0.29 -22.85 8.52
C TYR A 47 0.20 -23.81 7.31
N ASP A 48 1.28 -23.90 6.53
CA ASP A 48 1.37 -24.76 5.33
C ASP A 48 0.17 -24.55 4.36
N CYS A 49 -0.32 -23.31 4.28
CA CYS A 49 -1.40 -22.91 3.37
C CYS A 49 -0.88 -22.76 1.92
N THR A 50 0.43 -22.60 1.74
CA THR A 50 1.09 -22.42 0.44
C THR A 50 1.15 -23.68 -0.42
N ARG A 51 0.86 -24.86 0.14
CA ARG A 51 0.83 -26.14 -0.59
C ARG A 51 -0.39 -26.32 -1.49
N CYS A 52 -1.42 -25.52 -1.26
CA CYS A 52 -2.55 -25.39 -2.15
C CYS A 52 -2.29 -24.13 -2.98
N ASP A 53 -1.83 -24.30 -4.22
CA ASP A 53 -1.30 -23.24 -5.10
C ASP A 53 -2.25 -22.03 -5.35
N HIS A 54 -3.47 -22.08 -4.82
CA HIS A 54 -4.51 -21.07 -4.99
C HIS A 54 -5.24 -20.67 -3.69
N MET A 55 -4.76 -21.06 -2.51
CA MET A 55 -5.46 -20.75 -1.26
C MET A 55 -5.35 -19.26 -0.91
N SER A 56 -6.49 -18.56 -0.90
CA SER A 56 -6.65 -17.17 -0.49
C SER A 56 -6.31 -16.98 0.99
N LEU A 57 -6.09 -15.72 1.40
CA LEU A 57 -5.89 -15.39 2.81
C LEU A 57 -7.08 -15.83 3.67
N ALA A 58 -8.31 -15.60 3.19
CA ALA A 58 -9.53 -15.98 3.90
C ALA A 58 -9.62 -17.50 4.11
N GLU A 59 -9.28 -18.30 3.10
CA GLU A 59 -9.25 -19.77 3.22
C GLU A 59 -8.14 -20.23 4.19
N CYS A 60 -6.97 -19.60 4.15
CA CYS A 60 -5.89 -19.91 5.10
C CYS A 60 -6.29 -19.57 6.53
N VAL A 61 -6.91 -18.40 6.77
CA VAL A 61 -7.45 -18.03 8.08
C VAL A 61 -8.53 -19.02 8.52
N GLY A 62 -9.42 -19.44 7.61
CA GLY A 62 -10.42 -20.47 7.90
C GLY A 62 -9.81 -21.81 8.33
N LYS A 63 -8.73 -22.25 7.67
CA LYS A 63 -7.97 -23.45 8.08
C LYS A 63 -7.37 -23.29 9.47
N ILE A 64 -6.75 -22.13 9.74
CA ILE A 64 -6.17 -21.83 11.05
C ILE A 64 -7.27 -21.87 12.11
N MET A 65 -8.43 -21.25 11.86
CA MET A 65 -9.57 -21.31 12.76
C MET A 65 -10.00 -22.76 13.01
N GLN A 66 -10.09 -23.63 12.00
CA GLN A 66 -10.42 -25.05 12.20
C GLN A 66 -9.41 -25.81 13.07
N GLU A 67 -8.13 -25.47 12.99
CA GLU A 67 -7.08 -26.05 13.84
C GLU A 67 -7.25 -25.64 15.31
N TRP A 68 -7.74 -24.42 15.59
CA TRP A 68 -7.88 -23.88 16.95
C TRP A 68 -9.29 -24.00 17.57
N ILE A 69 -10.35 -24.12 16.76
CA ILE A 69 -11.78 -24.22 17.17
C ILE A 69 -12.06 -25.47 18.04
N LYS A 70 -11.17 -26.48 18.05
CA LYS A 70 -11.35 -27.67 18.90
C LYS A 70 -11.14 -27.42 20.40
N GLY A 71 -10.69 -26.24 20.82
CA GLY A 71 -10.48 -25.94 22.25
C GLY A 71 -10.55 -24.47 22.68
N TYR A 72 -10.59 -23.51 21.75
CA TYR A 72 -10.63 -22.08 22.07
C TYR A 72 -11.66 -21.35 21.19
N ASP A 73 -12.41 -20.42 21.77
CA ASP A 73 -13.28 -19.51 21.02
C ASP A 73 -12.38 -18.48 20.30
N PHE A 74 -12.18 -18.66 18.99
CA PHE A 74 -11.40 -17.73 18.18
C PHE A 74 -12.24 -16.49 17.87
N SER A 75 -12.30 -15.57 18.84
CA SER A 75 -12.82 -14.23 18.62
C SER A 75 -11.69 -13.32 18.14
N LEU A 76 -11.80 -12.80 16.90
CA LEU A 76 -10.98 -11.69 16.41
C LEU A 76 -11.42 -10.40 17.11
N SER A 77 -11.10 -10.27 18.39
CA SER A 77 -11.35 -9.02 19.12
C SER A 77 -10.46 -7.92 18.54
N VAL A 78 -11.11 -6.91 17.98
CA VAL A 78 -10.47 -5.68 17.46
C VAL A 78 -10.08 -4.72 18.58
N VAL A 79 -10.42 -5.06 19.84
CA VAL A 79 -10.07 -4.29 21.03
C VAL A 79 -8.71 -4.79 21.53
N PRO A 80 -7.75 -3.90 21.84
CA PRO A 80 -6.51 -4.32 22.48
C PRO A 80 -6.84 -5.12 23.74
N VAL A 81 -6.39 -6.39 23.77
CA VAL A 81 -6.42 -7.25 24.96
C VAL A 81 -5.46 -6.66 25.99
N SER A 82 -5.85 -5.56 26.60
CA SER A 82 -5.08 -4.89 27.65
C SER A 82 -5.97 -4.21 28.68
N LEU A 83 -7.29 -4.21 28.53
CA LEU A 83 -8.20 -3.66 29.52
C LEU A 83 -9.46 -4.52 29.56
N GLU A 84 -9.80 -4.99 30.77
CA GLU A 84 -11.06 -5.65 31.16
C GLU A 84 -11.12 -7.18 31.01
N SER A 85 -10.53 -7.89 31.99
CA SER A 85 -11.32 -8.69 32.95
C SER A 85 -10.39 -9.47 33.89
N GLU A 86 -10.64 -9.34 35.19
CA GLU A 86 -10.12 -10.24 36.23
C GLU A 86 -10.88 -11.58 36.18
N THR A 87 -10.87 -12.25 35.03
CA THR A 87 -11.32 -13.64 34.92
C THR A 87 -10.12 -14.52 34.67
N GLU A 88 -10.04 -15.63 35.41
CA GLU A 88 -9.06 -16.70 35.28
C GLU A 88 -9.21 -17.43 33.92
N GLU A 89 -9.07 -16.71 32.81
CA GLU A 89 -8.94 -17.31 31.50
C GLU A 89 -7.49 -17.74 31.31
N GLU A 90 -7.30 -19.03 31.02
CA GLU A 90 -6.00 -19.58 30.65
C GLU A 90 -5.37 -18.70 29.56
N PRO A 91 -4.09 -18.29 29.71
CA PRO A 91 -3.43 -17.47 28.71
C PRO A 91 -3.48 -18.19 27.36
N LEU A 92 -3.90 -17.45 26.32
CA LEU A 92 -4.01 -17.99 24.96
C LEU A 92 -2.70 -18.69 24.57
N PRO A 93 -2.77 -19.85 23.87
CA PRO A 93 -1.58 -20.50 23.34
C PRO A 93 -0.73 -19.49 22.55
N PRO A 94 0.60 -19.44 22.76
CA PRO A 94 1.45 -18.43 22.11
C PRO A 94 1.32 -18.40 20.57
N GLY A 95 1.09 -19.56 19.94
CA GLY A 95 0.83 -19.64 18.50
C GLY A 95 -0.49 -18.99 18.08
N LEU A 96 -1.53 -19.09 18.90
CA LEU A 96 -2.83 -18.46 18.67
C LEU A 96 -2.74 -16.94 18.80
N GLN A 97 -2.07 -16.45 19.84
CA GLN A 97 -1.85 -15.02 20.05
C GLN A 97 -1.01 -14.41 18.91
N HIS A 98 0.06 -15.10 18.48
CA HIS A 98 0.86 -14.66 17.34
C HIS A 98 0.00 -14.53 16.07
N THR A 99 -0.86 -15.51 15.81
CA THR A 99 -1.75 -15.52 14.65
C THR A 99 -2.76 -14.38 14.67
N GLN A 100 -3.42 -14.15 15.81
CA GLN A 100 -4.36 -13.04 15.97
C GLN A 100 -3.67 -11.70 15.70
N ASN A 101 -2.45 -11.53 16.21
CA ASN A 101 -1.66 -10.34 15.95
C ASN A 101 -1.30 -10.18 14.46
N GLU A 102 -0.87 -11.24 13.77
CA GLU A 102 -0.56 -11.18 12.33
C GLU A 102 -1.79 -10.84 11.50
N VAL A 103 -2.94 -11.48 11.76
CA VAL A 103 -4.21 -11.16 11.06
C VAL A 103 -4.61 -9.70 11.29
N ARG A 104 -4.47 -9.20 12.52
CA ARG A 104 -4.73 -7.79 12.85
C ARG A 104 -3.79 -6.86 12.05
N TYR A 105 -2.49 -7.12 12.05
CA TYR A 105 -1.53 -6.30 11.30
C TYR A 105 -1.80 -6.30 9.79
N ILE A 106 -2.20 -7.45 9.24
CA ILE A 106 -2.59 -7.56 7.83
C ILE A 106 -3.85 -6.72 7.57
N SER A 107 -4.87 -6.82 8.42
CA SER A 107 -6.11 -6.03 8.30
C SER A 107 -5.85 -4.52 8.39
N ASP A 108 -5.04 -4.09 9.35
CA ASP A 108 -4.68 -2.68 9.52
C ASP A 108 -3.85 -2.16 8.34
N GLY A 109 -2.91 -2.97 7.83
CA GLY A 109 -2.16 -2.67 6.62
C GLY A 109 -3.05 -2.51 5.38
N ALA A 110 -4.07 -3.36 5.25
CA ALA A 110 -5.05 -3.27 4.16
C ALA A 110 -5.87 -1.97 4.24
N LYS A 111 -6.39 -1.63 5.43
CA LYS A 111 -7.14 -0.38 5.65
C LYS A 111 -6.28 0.85 5.36
N ALA A 112 -5.04 0.86 5.85
CA ALA A 112 -4.09 1.96 5.61
C ALA A 112 -3.77 2.11 4.11
N THR A 113 -3.58 0.99 3.41
CA THR A 113 -3.37 0.96 1.95
C THR A 113 -4.56 1.61 1.25
N ILE A 114 -5.79 1.13 1.49
CA ILE A 114 -7.01 1.66 0.86
C ILE A 114 -7.20 3.15 1.15
N SER A 115 -6.98 3.58 2.38
CA SER A 115 -7.11 4.98 2.80
C SER A 115 -6.17 5.90 2.01
N LYS A 116 -4.87 5.54 1.93
CA LYS A 116 -3.87 6.32 1.17
C LYS A 116 -4.11 6.28 -0.34
N SER A 117 -4.67 5.20 -0.89
CA SER A 117 -4.93 5.07 -2.32
C SER A 117 -5.86 6.16 -2.85
N THR A 118 -6.86 6.61 -2.07
CA THR A 118 -7.79 7.67 -2.51
C THR A 118 -7.07 9.00 -2.73
N THR A 119 -6.27 9.46 -1.77
CA THR A 119 -5.50 10.71 -1.90
C THR A 119 -4.51 10.65 -3.06
N LEU A 120 -3.83 9.51 -3.23
CA LEU A 120 -2.91 9.30 -4.35
C LEU A 120 -3.63 9.28 -5.71
N GLN A 121 -4.84 8.71 -5.78
CA GLN A 121 -5.66 8.73 -6.99
C GLN A 121 -6.07 10.15 -7.39
N GLU A 122 -6.44 10.98 -6.42
CA GLU A 122 -6.78 12.39 -6.67
C GLU A 122 -5.58 13.17 -7.18
N LEU A 123 -4.42 13.06 -6.51
CA LEU A 123 -3.19 13.75 -6.89
C LEU A 123 -2.69 13.34 -8.28
N THR A 124 -2.63 12.03 -8.55
CA THR A 124 -2.24 11.53 -9.88
C THR A 124 -3.23 11.97 -10.97
N SER A 125 -4.53 11.97 -10.68
CA SER A 125 -5.54 12.42 -11.62
C SER A 125 -5.48 13.93 -11.89
N TRP A 126 -5.12 14.73 -10.90
CA TRP A 126 -4.88 16.16 -11.07
C TRP A 126 -3.66 16.40 -11.97
N LEU A 127 -2.51 15.78 -11.68
CA LEU A 127 -1.30 15.89 -12.50
C LEU A 127 -1.56 15.50 -13.96
N LEU A 128 -2.30 14.41 -14.19
CA LEU A 128 -2.61 13.95 -15.55
C LEU A 128 -3.53 14.93 -16.30
N ARG A 129 -4.51 15.53 -15.61
CA ARG A 129 -5.42 16.52 -16.20
C ARG A 129 -4.73 17.85 -16.48
N SER A 130 -3.78 18.24 -15.64
CA SER A 130 -3.04 19.51 -15.77
C SER A 130 -1.87 19.44 -16.76
N GLN A 131 -1.68 18.31 -17.48
CA GLN A 131 -0.50 18.09 -18.31
C GLN A 131 -0.25 19.21 -19.34
N SER A 132 -1.29 19.68 -20.04
CA SER A 132 -1.14 20.73 -21.05
C SER A 132 -0.65 22.05 -20.43
N THR A 133 -1.22 22.46 -19.31
CA THR A 133 -0.80 23.66 -18.58
C THR A 133 0.63 23.52 -18.03
N MET A 134 1.01 22.34 -17.54
CA MET A 134 2.38 22.09 -17.09
C MET A 134 3.40 22.22 -18.22
N ILE A 135 3.05 21.82 -19.46
CA ILE A 135 3.93 21.98 -20.62
C ILE A 135 4.22 23.47 -20.88
N GLU A 136 3.21 24.34 -20.76
CA GLU A 136 3.35 25.78 -20.92
C GLU A 136 4.21 26.38 -19.80
N GLN A 137 3.93 26.04 -18.54
CA GLN A 137 4.72 26.52 -17.39
C GLN A 137 6.19 26.11 -17.49
N VAL A 138 6.46 24.87 -17.89
CA VAL A 138 7.83 24.37 -18.08
C VAL A 138 8.53 25.04 -19.27
N HIS A 139 7.78 25.38 -20.33
CA HIS A 139 8.31 26.17 -21.43
C HIS A 139 8.73 27.56 -20.98
N GLU A 140 7.91 28.24 -20.17
CA GLU A 140 8.18 29.59 -19.66
C GLU A 140 9.31 29.62 -18.62
N ALA A 141 9.47 28.56 -17.84
CA ALA A 141 10.53 28.45 -16.83
C ALA A 141 11.94 28.18 -17.43
N ALA A 142 12.02 27.83 -18.71
CA ALA A 142 13.31 27.52 -19.34
C ALA A 142 14.10 28.80 -19.66
N GLU A 143 15.33 28.89 -19.16
CA GLU A 143 16.21 30.04 -19.42
C GLU A 143 16.67 30.13 -20.88
N ASN A 144 16.75 28.98 -21.57
CA ASN A 144 17.22 28.87 -22.95
C ASN A 144 16.67 27.60 -23.63
N TYR A 145 16.90 27.48 -24.94
CA TYR A 145 16.40 26.37 -25.75
C TYR A 145 16.93 24.98 -25.33
N GLN A 146 18.19 24.90 -24.89
CA GLN A 146 18.75 23.64 -24.41
C GLN A 146 18.06 23.19 -23.11
N GLU A 147 17.88 24.14 -22.20
CA GLU A 147 17.19 23.91 -20.94
C GLU A 147 15.72 23.54 -21.16
N GLN A 148 15.06 24.19 -22.11
CA GLN A 148 13.71 23.85 -22.54
C GLN A 148 13.60 22.38 -22.98
N GLY A 149 14.55 21.90 -23.77
CA GLY A 149 14.62 20.49 -24.18
C GLY A 149 14.75 19.55 -22.97
N ARG A 150 15.66 19.87 -22.03
CA ARG A 150 15.88 19.09 -20.81
C ARG A 150 14.63 19.03 -19.94
N LEU A 151 14.01 20.18 -19.65
CA LEU A 151 12.84 20.25 -18.79
C LEU A 151 11.62 19.57 -19.42
N LYS A 152 11.46 19.67 -20.74
CA LYS A 152 10.38 18.98 -21.48
C LYS A 152 10.52 17.46 -21.41
N GLU A 153 11.73 16.92 -21.58
CA GLU A 153 11.94 15.46 -21.42
C GLU A 153 11.72 15.03 -19.97
N ASN A 154 12.19 15.82 -18.99
CA ASN A 154 11.91 15.55 -17.57
C ASN A 154 10.41 15.49 -17.26
N LEU A 155 9.62 16.47 -17.74
CA LEU A 155 8.18 16.47 -17.56
C LEU A 155 7.56 15.23 -18.21
N LYS A 156 7.94 14.90 -19.44
CA LYS A 156 7.43 13.72 -20.16
C LYS A 156 7.72 12.43 -19.38
N GLU A 157 8.93 12.26 -18.88
CA GLU A 157 9.29 11.10 -18.06
C GLU A 157 8.51 11.06 -16.74
N ASN A 158 8.37 12.19 -16.03
CA ASN A 158 7.52 12.27 -14.85
C ASN A 158 6.09 11.84 -15.16
N MET A 159 5.52 12.28 -16.30
CA MET A 159 4.16 11.89 -16.69
C MET A 159 4.02 10.40 -17.04
N ILE A 160 5.08 9.73 -17.49
CA ILE A 160 5.08 8.27 -17.65
C ILE A 160 5.00 7.60 -16.27
N GLU A 161 5.81 8.07 -15.32
CA GLU A 161 5.84 7.58 -13.94
C GLU A 161 4.53 7.86 -13.20
N VAL A 162 3.88 9.02 -13.39
CA VAL A 162 2.55 9.33 -12.83
C VAL A 162 1.51 8.32 -13.33
N ARG A 163 1.50 7.98 -14.63
CA ARG A 163 0.58 6.95 -15.17
C ARG A 163 0.87 5.57 -14.60
N ARG A 164 2.14 5.24 -14.41
CA ARG A 164 2.56 3.97 -13.79
C ARG A 164 2.07 3.91 -12.34
N ALA A 165 2.31 4.95 -11.55
CA ALA A 165 1.84 5.06 -10.18
C ALA A 165 0.31 4.91 -10.11
N GLN A 166 -0.44 5.59 -10.99
CA GLN A 166 -1.90 5.51 -11.03
C GLN A 166 -2.42 4.06 -11.19
N ARG A 167 -1.78 3.27 -12.06
CA ARG A 167 -2.14 1.85 -12.23
C ARG A 167 -1.86 1.03 -10.97
N LEU A 168 -0.66 1.19 -10.40
CA LEU A 168 -0.23 0.45 -9.21
C LEU A 168 -1.10 0.79 -7.99
N ILE A 169 -1.49 2.05 -7.81
CA ILE A 169 -2.39 2.45 -6.72
C ILE A 169 -3.73 1.71 -6.80
N GLN A 170 -4.29 1.54 -8.01
CA GLN A 170 -5.53 0.77 -8.18
C GLN A 170 -5.33 -0.71 -7.88
N GLU A 171 -4.24 -1.29 -8.36
CA GLU A 171 -3.88 -2.69 -8.08
C GLU A 171 -3.71 -2.94 -6.57
N TYR A 172 -2.97 -2.07 -5.88
CA TYR A 172 -2.74 -2.19 -4.44
C TYR A 172 -4.05 -2.03 -3.66
N LYS A 173 -4.91 -1.08 -4.06
CA LYS A 173 -6.24 -0.89 -3.48
C LYS A 173 -7.13 -2.12 -3.65
N GLN A 174 -7.16 -2.70 -4.85
CA GLN A 174 -7.95 -3.90 -5.12
C GLN A 174 -7.47 -5.08 -4.28
N ARG A 175 -6.16 -5.36 -4.28
CA ARG A 175 -5.57 -6.47 -3.52
C ARG A 175 -5.68 -6.29 -2.02
N ALA A 176 -5.63 -5.05 -1.52
CA ALA A 176 -5.93 -4.76 -0.12
C ALA A 176 -7.43 -4.93 0.21
N GLY A 177 -8.32 -4.66 -0.75
CA GLY A 177 -9.76 -4.92 -0.61
C GLY A 177 -10.06 -6.41 -0.42
N GLU A 178 -9.40 -7.28 -1.19
CA GLU A 178 -9.53 -8.74 -1.10
C GLU A 178 -9.11 -9.32 0.27
N VAL A 179 -8.32 -8.57 1.05
CA VAL A 179 -7.92 -8.95 2.41
C VAL A 179 -9.03 -8.71 3.44
N LEU A 180 -9.94 -7.76 3.17
CA LEU A 180 -10.99 -7.33 4.09
C LEU A 180 -12.34 -8.00 3.83
N THR A 181 -12.46 -8.78 2.76
CA THR A 181 -13.67 -9.49 2.32
C THR A 181 -13.55 -10.98 2.55
#